data_AF-A0A4R5LWV1-F1
#
_entry.id   AF-A0A4R5LWV1-F1
#
_cell.length_a   1.000
_cell.length_b   1.000
_cell.length_c   1.000
_cell.angle_alpha   90.00
_cell.angle_beta   90.00
_cell.angle_gamma   90.00
#
_symmetry.space_group_name_H-M   'P 1'
#
loop_
_entity.id
_entity.type
_entity.pdbx_description
1 polymer ?
#
loop_
_entity_poly.entity_id
_entity_poly.type
_entity_poly.pdbx_seq_one_letter_code
_entity_poly.pdbx_strand_id
1 'polypeptide(L)'
;MDGMTVDTNAVSHSQQLRAALATSGLPLTLMYSEFWGNDRVGELVVPFLVLMHQVVRASVPLMEAASAKAAETAPRDPLAARLQAYMDAHIEEERHHDTWIMEDLESAGLDRDSLLAQTPDSQVAALVGAQYYWIYHHHPIALLGYIRLLEGKPPSAGHIERLRQVSGLPESTFRTYQLHGELDPDHLQEFDTLLDALDLNQEQFELVRQSAVYTAHQLANCLGTLIKRNSE
;
A
#
# COMPACT_ATOMS: atom_id res chain seq x y z
N MET A 1 -18.31 -18.53 36.59
CA MET A 1 -18.85 -17.89 35.38
C MET A 1 -18.45 -16.43 35.47
N ASP A 2 -17.21 -16.12 35.11
CA ASP A 2 -16.73 -14.75 35.13
C ASP A 2 -16.92 -14.18 33.73
N GLY A 3 -17.97 -13.39 33.58
CA GLY A 3 -18.20 -12.59 32.38
C GLY A 3 -17.21 -11.44 32.36
N MET A 4 -16.18 -11.54 31.51
CA MET A 4 -15.47 -10.36 31.03
C MET A 4 -16.48 -9.50 30.27
N THR A 5 -16.96 -8.44 30.92
CA THR A 5 -17.61 -7.32 30.25
C THR A 5 -16.58 -6.69 29.32
N VAL A 6 -16.66 -7.01 28.02
CA VAL A 6 -15.98 -6.26 26.97
C VAL A 6 -16.55 -4.85 27.01
N ASP A 7 -15.71 -3.87 27.34
CA ASP A 7 -16.12 -2.45 27.31
C ASP A 7 -16.35 -2.05 25.86
N THR A 8 -17.62 -2.03 25.44
CA THR A 8 -18.04 -1.67 24.09
C THR A 8 -17.81 -0.20 23.75
N ASN A 9 -17.24 0.59 24.66
CA ASN A 9 -16.87 1.99 24.45
C ASN A 9 -15.37 2.21 24.18
N ALA A 10 -14.53 1.17 24.21
CA ALA A 10 -13.12 1.30 23.88
C ALA A 10 -12.94 1.57 22.36
N VAL A 11 -12.16 2.60 22.03
CA VAL A 11 -11.85 2.94 20.63
C VAL A 11 -11.04 1.81 20.00
N SER A 12 -11.51 1.24 18.88
CA SER A 12 -10.87 0.09 18.24
C SER A 12 -9.52 0.44 17.62
N HIS A 13 -8.68 -0.56 17.33
CA HIS A 13 -7.38 -0.35 16.71
C HIS A 13 -7.52 0.30 15.32
N SER A 14 -8.51 -0.12 14.53
CA SER A 14 -8.83 0.48 13.23
C SER A 14 -9.24 1.95 13.37
N GLN A 15 -10.06 2.29 14.36
CA GLN A 15 -10.46 3.67 14.65
C GLN A 15 -9.26 4.54 15.05
N GLN A 16 -8.39 4.04 15.93
CA GLN A 16 -7.16 4.74 16.34
C GLN A 16 -6.20 4.94 15.16
N LEU A 17 -6.03 3.93 14.31
CA LEU A 17 -5.17 4.01 13.13
C LEU A 17 -5.71 5.02 12.10
N ARG A 18 -7.02 5.02 11.84
CA ARG A 18 -7.66 6.03 10.96
C ARG A 18 -7.48 7.44 11.51
N ALA A 19 -7.63 7.65 12.81
CA ALA A 19 -7.40 8.96 13.42
C ALA A 19 -5.94 9.43 13.29
N ALA A 20 -4.98 8.52 13.46
CA ALA A 20 -3.56 8.80 13.24
C ALA A 20 -3.28 9.18 11.78
N LEU A 21 -3.85 8.45 10.81
CA LEU A 21 -3.67 8.74 9.38
C LEU A 21 -4.41 10.01 8.92
N ALA A 22 -5.54 10.35 9.53
CA ALA A 22 -6.25 11.60 9.23
C ALA A 22 -5.41 12.85 9.53
N THR A 23 -4.50 12.76 10.50
CA THR A 23 -3.61 13.87 10.90
C THR A 23 -2.24 13.74 10.25
N SER A 24 -1.58 12.61 10.42
CA SER A 24 -0.20 12.39 9.98
C SER A 24 -0.11 12.01 8.49
N GLY A 25 -1.20 11.53 7.88
CA GLY A 25 -1.27 11.25 6.44
C GLY A 25 -1.60 12.48 5.59
N LEU A 26 -1.80 13.66 6.19
CA LEU A 26 -2.12 14.89 5.46
C LEU A 26 -1.14 15.20 4.30
N PRO A 27 0.19 15.04 4.44
CA PRO A 27 1.11 15.25 3.33
C PRO A 27 0.78 14.39 2.11
N LEU A 28 0.41 13.11 2.30
CA LEU A 28 0.03 12.22 1.20
C LEU A 28 -1.25 12.70 0.51
N THR A 29 -2.26 13.07 1.29
CA THR A 29 -3.51 13.64 0.77
C THR A 29 -3.25 14.89 -0.08
N LEU A 30 -2.36 15.78 0.38
CA LEU A 30 -1.98 16.99 -0.37
C LEU A 30 -1.24 16.65 -1.66
N MET A 31 -0.30 15.70 -1.63
CA MET A 31 0.43 15.26 -2.83
C MET A 31 -0.48 14.59 -3.87
N TYR A 32 -1.46 13.79 -3.44
CA TYR A 32 -2.48 13.29 -4.36
C TYR A 32 -3.31 14.45 -4.92
N SER A 33 -3.75 15.39 -4.09
CA SER A 33 -4.49 16.56 -4.57
C SER A 33 -3.69 17.38 -5.58
N GLU A 34 -2.38 17.52 -5.38
CA GLU A 34 -1.48 18.20 -6.31
C GLU A 34 -1.32 17.41 -7.61
N PHE A 35 -1.12 16.08 -7.53
CA PHE A 35 -1.05 15.20 -8.69
C PHE A 35 -2.31 15.30 -9.56
N TRP A 36 -3.48 15.09 -8.95
CA TRP A 36 -4.77 15.13 -9.65
C TRP A 36 -5.13 16.54 -10.13
N GLY A 37 -4.68 17.57 -9.40
CA GLY A 37 -4.87 18.97 -9.76
C GLY A 37 -3.90 19.49 -10.82
N ASN A 38 -2.88 18.73 -11.20
CA ASN A 38 -1.83 19.19 -12.11
C ASN A 38 -2.37 19.39 -13.54
N ASP A 39 -2.09 20.55 -14.14
CA ASP A 39 -2.51 20.85 -15.52
C ASP A 39 -1.86 19.91 -16.56
N ARG A 40 -0.69 19.34 -16.22
CA ARG A 40 0.06 18.37 -17.02
C ARG A 40 -0.11 16.94 -16.53
N VAL A 41 -1.17 16.62 -15.76
CA VAL A 41 -1.38 15.28 -15.19
C VAL A 41 -1.35 14.15 -16.23
N GLY A 42 -1.72 14.44 -17.49
CA GLY A 42 -1.60 13.48 -18.60
C GLY A 42 -0.17 13.00 -18.85
N GLU A 43 0.82 13.88 -18.70
CA GLU A 43 2.24 13.56 -18.84
C GLU A 43 2.77 12.78 -17.63
N LEU A 44 2.09 12.88 -16.49
CA LEU A 44 2.46 12.20 -15.25
C LEU A 44 1.93 10.77 -15.16
N VAL A 45 1.04 10.34 -16.08
CA VAL A 45 0.43 8.99 -16.03
C VAL A 45 1.49 7.89 -16.09
N VAL A 46 2.38 7.92 -17.08
CA VAL A 46 3.44 6.91 -17.22
C VAL A 46 4.40 6.93 -16.03
N PRO A 47 5.00 8.07 -15.64
CA PRO A 47 5.84 8.13 -14.44
C PRO A 47 5.14 7.60 -13.18
N PHE A 48 3.83 7.87 -13.05
CA PHE A 48 3.05 7.41 -11.90
C PHE A 48 2.84 5.89 -11.92
N LEU A 49 2.50 5.31 -13.07
CA LEU A 49 2.41 3.85 -13.21
C LEU A 49 3.76 3.17 -12.96
N VAL A 50 4.88 3.76 -13.40
CA VAL A 50 6.23 3.25 -13.10
C VAL A 50 6.48 3.26 -11.59
N LEU A 51 6.16 4.36 -10.90
CA LEU A 51 6.27 4.44 -9.44
C LEU A 51 5.40 3.40 -8.75
N MET A 52 4.13 3.27 -9.16
CA MET A 52 3.20 2.30 -8.59
C MET A 52 3.69 0.87 -8.79
N HIS A 53 4.16 0.51 -9.99
CA HIS A 53 4.78 -0.80 -10.24
C HIS A 53 5.97 -1.04 -9.30
N GLN A 54 6.86 -0.06 -9.11
CA GLN A 54 8.02 -0.21 -8.24
C GLN A 54 7.66 -0.43 -6.76
N VAL A 55 6.55 0.13 -6.30
CA VAL A 55 6.01 -0.10 -4.95
C VAL A 55 5.28 -1.44 -4.86
N VAL A 56 4.33 -1.70 -5.77
CA VAL A 56 3.47 -2.90 -5.77
C VAL A 56 4.27 -4.18 -5.97
N ARG A 57 5.31 -4.18 -6.80
CA ARG A 57 6.18 -5.35 -6.99
C ARG A 57 6.91 -5.80 -5.71
N ALA A 58 6.98 -4.93 -4.70
CA ALA A 58 7.57 -5.27 -3.40
C ALA A 58 6.54 -5.87 -2.42
N SER A 59 5.24 -5.76 -2.68
CA SER A 59 4.19 -6.19 -1.75
C SER A 59 4.24 -7.68 -1.47
N VAL A 60 4.21 -8.53 -2.49
CA VAL A 60 4.30 -10.00 -2.31
C VAL A 60 5.61 -10.41 -1.63
N PRO A 61 6.81 -9.98 -2.07
CA PRO A 61 8.06 -10.28 -1.37
C PRO A 61 8.10 -9.82 0.10
N LEU A 62 7.47 -8.70 0.44
CA LEU A 62 7.36 -8.22 1.82
C LEU A 62 6.44 -9.12 2.64
N MET A 63 5.30 -9.52 2.08
CA MET A 63 4.36 -10.42 2.74
C MET A 63 4.96 -11.82 2.93
N GLU A 64 5.69 -12.34 1.95
CA GLU A 64 6.45 -13.60 2.07
C GLU A 64 7.48 -13.53 3.19
N ALA A 65 8.21 -12.40 3.30
CA ALA A 65 9.16 -12.19 4.39
C ALA A 65 8.47 -12.09 5.75
N ALA A 66 7.32 -11.41 5.83
CA ALA A 66 6.54 -11.32 7.06
C ALA A 66 5.93 -12.67 7.46
N SER A 67 5.40 -13.44 6.50
CA SER A 67 4.87 -14.80 6.69
C SER A 67 5.95 -15.75 7.20
N ALA A 68 7.11 -15.79 6.52
CA ALA A 68 8.25 -16.59 6.95
C ALA A 68 8.71 -16.20 8.37
N LYS A 69 8.77 -14.89 8.65
CA LYS A 69 9.16 -14.42 9.99
C LYS A 69 8.15 -14.79 11.07
N ALA A 70 6.86 -14.72 10.75
CA ALA A 70 5.79 -15.11 11.65
C ALA A 70 5.83 -16.62 11.94
N ALA A 71 6.10 -17.45 10.92
CA ALA A 71 6.28 -18.88 11.08
C ALA A 71 7.45 -19.22 12.03
N GLU A 72 8.57 -18.50 11.94
CA GLU A 72 9.71 -18.66 12.86
C GLU A 72 9.37 -18.32 14.32
N THR A 73 8.51 -17.33 14.55
CA THR A 73 8.17 -16.84 15.90
C THR A 73 6.94 -17.51 16.51
N ALA A 74 6.10 -18.19 15.71
CA ALA A 74 4.88 -18.86 16.12
C ALA A 74 4.97 -19.76 17.37
N PRO A 75 6.06 -20.50 17.64
CA PRO A 75 6.17 -21.30 18.86
C PRO A 75 6.17 -20.47 20.17
N ARG A 76 6.44 -19.16 20.08
CA ARG A 76 6.59 -18.26 21.24
C ARG A 76 5.68 -17.03 21.17
N ASP A 77 5.03 -16.81 20.03
CA ASP A 77 4.11 -15.70 19.80
C ASP A 77 2.78 -16.22 19.20
N PRO A 78 1.71 -16.27 20.00
CA PRO A 78 0.38 -16.69 19.54
C PRO A 78 -0.19 -15.84 18.40
N LEU A 79 0.22 -14.57 18.27
CA LEU A 79 -0.22 -13.69 17.19
C LEU A 79 0.35 -14.14 15.84
N ALA A 80 1.58 -14.66 15.83
CA ALA A 80 2.31 -14.96 14.61
C ALA A 80 1.59 -15.98 13.71
N ALA A 81 0.93 -16.99 14.28
CA ALA A 81 0.18 -17.97 13.47
C ALA A 81 -1.01 -17.34 12.74
N ARG A 82 -1.73 -16.40 13.38
CA ARG A 82 -2.82 -15.65 12.72
C ARG A 82 -2.28 -14.72 11.65
N LEU A 83 -1.18 -14.04 11.95
CA LEU A 83 -0.53 -13.15 11.00
C LEU A 83 0.00 -13.91 9.77
N GLN A 84 0.60 -15.08 9.97
CA GLN A 84 1.05 -15.94 8.88
C GLN A 84 -0.12 -16.33 7.97
N ALA A 85 -1.22 -16.82 8.54
CA ALA A 85 -2.40 -17.22 7.76
C ALA A 85 -3.00 -16.04 6.97
N TYR A 86 -3.01 -14.84 7.56
CA TYR A 86 -3.43 -13.64 6.87
C TYR A 86 -2.48 -13.31 5.70
N MET A 87 -1.16 -13.28 5.93
CA MET A 87 -0.19 -13.01 4.86
C MET A 87 -0.28 -14.02 3.73
N ASP A 88 -0.44 -15.31 4.04
CA ASP A 88 -0.54 -16.37 3.03
C ASP A 88 -1.81 -16.21 2.16
N ALA A 89 -2.94 -15.81 2.74
CA ALA A 89 -4.16 -15.50 1.98
C ALA A 89 -3.97 -14.24 1.12
N HIS A 90 -3.43 -13.17 1.71
CA HIS A 90 -3.23 -11.89 1.05
C HIS A 90 -2.18 -11.97 -0.09
N ILE A 91 -1.20 -12.87 0.01
CA ILE A 91 -0.24 -13.15 -1.07
C ILE A 91 -0.94 -13.71 -2.31
N GLU A 92 -1.95 -14.58 -2.14
CA GLU A 92 -2.67 -15.13 -3.28
C GLU A 92 -3.56 -14.08 -3.96
N GLU A 93 -4.14 -13.17 -3.18
CA GLU A 93 -4.94 -12.04 -3.68
C GLU A 93 -4.09 -11.04 -4.45
N GLU A 94 -2.95 -10.62 -3.87
CA GLU A 94 -2.05 -9.63 -4.48
C GLU A 94 -1.16 -10.21 -5.60
N ARG A 95 -1.26 -11.51 -5.86
CA ARG A 95 -0.47 -12.17 -6.88
C ARG A 95 -0.78 -11.56 -8.25
N HIS A 96 0.26 -11.18 -8.97
CA HIS A 96 0.21 -10.60 -10.31
C HIS A 96 -0.25 -9.14 -10.39
N HIS A 97 -0.57 -8.45 -9.29
CA HIS A 97 -0.89 -7.01 -9.35
C HIS A 97 0.24 -6.18 -9.98
N ASP A 98 1.50 -6.52 -9.70
CA ASP A 98 2.67 -5.91 -10.34
C ASP A 98 2.72 -6.19 -11.84
N THR A 99 2.34 -7.41 -12.25
CA THR A 99 2.28 -7.85 -13.64
C THR A 99 1.20 -7.09 -14.40
N TRP A 100 0.04 -6.83 -13.79
CA TRP A 100 -1.01 -6.03 -14.44
C TRP A 100 -0.56 -4.60 -14.70
N ILE A 101 0.14 -3.96 -13.75
CA ILE A 101 0.70 -2.62 -13.97
C ILE A 101 1.78 -2.65 -15.06
N MET A 102 2.57 -3.73 -15.15
CA MET A 102 3.54 -3.91 -16.24
C MET A 102 2.84 -4.01 -17.61
N GLU A 103 1.74 -4.75 -17.72
CA GLU A 103 0.94 -4.85 -18.95
C GLU A 103 0.34 -3.49 -19.38
N ASP A 104 -0.07 -2.67 -18.40
CA ASP A 104 -0.53 -1.30 -18.63
C ASP A 104 0.60 -0.41 -19.17
N LEU A 105 1.81 -0.53 -18.60
CA LEU A 105 2.99 0.18 -19.07
C LEU A 105 3.42 -0.27 -20.47
N GLU A 106 3.37 -1.56 -20.78
CA GLU A 106 3.62 -2.09 -22.12
C GLU A 106 2.59 -1.55 -23.13
N SER A 107 1.32 -1.46 -22.73
CA SER A 107 0.26 -0.82 -23.53
C SER A 107 0.52 0.66 -23.80
N ALA A 108 1.17 1.36 -22.87
CA ALA A 108 1.63 2.73 -23.06
C ALA A 108 2.91 2.85 -23.92
N GLY A 109 3.46 1.72 -24.40
CA GLY A 109 4.61 1.67 -25.30
C GLY A 109 5.97 1.55 -24.60
N LEU A 110 5.99 1.19 -23.30
CA LEU A 110 7.23 1.02 -22.56
C LEU A 110 7.76 -0.41 -22.70
N ASP A 111 9.09 -0.53 -22.71
CA ASP A 111 9.78 -1.82 -22.75
C ASP A 111 9.96 -2.40 -21.34
N ARG A 112 9.50 -3.65 -21.15
CA ARG A 112 9.55 -4.37 -19.87
C ARG A 112 10.96 -4.49 -19.31
N ASP A 113 11.91 -4.93 -20.13
CA ASP A 113 13.27 -5.18 -19.67
C ASP A 113 13.95 -3.87 -19.21
N SER A 114 13.71 -2.79 -19.95
CA SER A 114 14.17 -1.45 -19.59
C SER A 114 13.55 -0.95 -18.28
N LEU A 115 12.26 -1.23 -18.02
CA LEU A 115 11.60 -0.89 -16.75
C LEU A 115 12.15 -1.69 -15.56
N LEU A 116 12.42 -2.98 -15.76
CA LEU A 116 12.96 -3.85 -14.72
C LEU A 116 14.43 -3.55 -14.40
N ALA A 117 15.19 -3.07 -15.38
CA ALA A 117 16.59 -2.66 -15.21
C ALA A 117 16.75 -1.27 -14.54
N GLN A 118 15.69 -0.45 -14.52
CA GLN A 118 15.73 0.86 -13.88
C GLN A 118 15.90 0.75 -12.37
N THR A 119 16.88 1.48 -11.84
CA THR A 119 17.01 1.66 -10.39
C THR A 119 15.88 2.58 -9.92
N PRO A 120 15.05 2.17 -8.95
CA PRO A 120 13.97 2.99 -8.45
C PRO A 120 14.52 4.22 -7.71
N ASP A 121 13.67 5.23 -7.51
CA ASP A 121 14.06 6.37 -6.70
C ASP A 121 14.41 5.94 -5.27
N SER A 122 15.38 6.63 -4.66
CA SER A 122 15.76 6.43 -3.26
C SER A 122 14.59 6.44 -2.27
N GLN A 123 13.51 7.19 -2.56
CA GLN A 123 12.30 7.21 -1.73
C GLN A 123 11.54 5.88 -1.74
N VAL A 124 11.52 5.17 -2.88
CA VAL A 124 10.94 3.82 -2.96
C VAL A 124 11.78 2.84 -2.16
N ALA A 125 13.11 2.89 -2.30
CA ALA A 125 14.00 2.05 -1.52
C ALA A 125 13.89 2.32 -0.01
N ALA A 126 13.70 3.58 0.39
CA ALA A 126 13.44 3.95 1.78
C ALA A 126 12.09 3.40 2.28
N LEU A 127 11.03 3.52 1.48
CA LEU A 127 9.70 2.99 1.78
C LEU A 127 9.76 1.47 2.01
N VAL A 128 10.26 0.72 1.03
CA VAL A 128 10.29 -0.75 1.04
C VAL A 128 11.31 -1.27 2.05
N GLY A 129 12.49 -0.66 2.12
CA GLY A 129 13.57 -1.09 3.02
C GLY A 129 13.21 -0.96 4.50
N ALA A 130 12.46 0.07 4.89
CA ALA A 130 11.98 0.22 6.26
C ALA A 130 11.06 -0.94 6.69
N GLN A 131 10.25 -1.48 5.77
CA GLN A 131 9.36 -2.60 6.06
C GLN A 131 10.17 -3.87 6.36
N TYR A 132 11.16 -4.18 5.53
CA TYR A 132 12.09 -5.29 5.81
C TYR A 132 12.80 -5.11 7.15
N TYR A 133 13.25 -3.89 7.45
CA TYR A 133 13.89 -3.61 8.73
C TYR A 133 12.96 -3.94 9.91
N TRP A 134 11.71 -3.47 9.90
CA TRP A 134 10.77 -3.77 10.98
C TRP A 134 10.36 -5.24 11.04
N ILE A 135 10.16 -5.90 9.90
CA ILE A 135 9.86 -7.33 9.86
C ILE A 135 10.97 -8.13 10.56
N TYR A 136 12.23 -7.90 10.19
CA TYR A 136 13.34 -8.74 10.67
C TYR A 136 13.89 -8.34 12.03
N HIS A 137 13.83 -7.07 12.40
CA HIS A 137 14.43 -6.56 13.64
C HIS A 137 13.44 -6.26 14.75
N HIS A 138 12.15 -6.19 14.43
CA HIS A 138 11.09 -5.96 15.41
C HIS A 138 10.05 -7.07 15.32
N HIS A 139 8.98 -6.86 14.55
CA HIS A 139 7.86 -7.78 14.49
C HIS A 139 7.18 -7.72 13.12
N PRO A 140 6.83 -8.87 12.49
CA PRO A 140 6.20 -8.90 11.17
C PRO A 140 4.85 -8.15 11.10
N ILE A 141 4.18 -7.94 12.25
CA ILE A 141 2.94 -7.15 12.35
C ILE A 141 3.10 -5.73 11.80
N ALA A 142 4.32 -5.18 11.82
CA ALA A 142 4.61 -3.86 11.26
C ALA A 142 4.13 -3.73 9.81
N LEU A 143 4.16 -4.81 9.04
CA LEU A 143 3.77 -4.79 7.63
C LEU A 143 2.28 -4.43 7.42
N LEU A 144 1.42 -4.65 8.42
CA LEU A 144 0.01 -4.21 8.34
C LEU A 144 -0.11 -2.69 8.13
N GLY A 145 0.85 -1.90 8.63
CA GLY A 145 0.88 -0.46 8.38
C GLY A 145 1.12 -0.12 6.91
N TYR A 146 2.00 -0.87 6.24
CA TYR A 146 2.25 -0.73 4.79
C TYR A 146 1.02 -1.16 3.99
N ILE A 147 0.50 -2.36 4.27
CA ILE A 147 -0.70 -2.92 3.62
C ILE A 147 -1.85 -1.93 3.70
N ARG A 148 -2.12 -1.35 4.88
CA ARG A 148 -3.21 -0.38 5.07
C ARG A 148 -3.22 0.79 4.07
N LEU A 149 -2.05 1.25 3.63
CA LEU A 149 -1.95 2.36 2.69
C LEU A 149 -2.06 1.89 1.24
N LEU A 150 -1.70 0.65 0.94
CA LEU A 150 -1.79 0.06 -0.39
C LEU A 150 -3.19 -0.48 -0.70
N GLU A 151 -3.93 -0.94 0.30
CA GLU A 151 -5.39 -1.24 0.23
C GLU A 151 -6.26 0.03 0.02
N GLY A 152 -5.63 1.19 -0.20
CA GLY A 152 -6.31 2.46 -0.38
C GLY A 152 -7.25 2.47 -1.59
N LYS A 153 -8.22 3.38 -1.57
CA LYS A 153 -9.22 3.45 -2.64
C LYS A 153 -8.57 3.75 -4.00
N PRO A 154 -8.85 2.94 -5.04
CA PRO A 154 -8.39 3.22 -6.39
C PRO A 154 -8.95 4.56 -6.89
N PRO A 155 -8.35 5.17 -7.93
CA PRO A 155 -8.88 6.37 -8.55
C PRO A 155 -10.34 6.18 -8.97
N SER A 156 -11.18 7.20 -8.78
CA SER A 156 -12.58 7.13 -9.23
C SER A 156 -12.66 6.96 -10.75
N ALA A 157 -13.74 6.34 -11.25
CA ALA A 157 -13.97 6.21 -12.69
C ALA A 157 -13.88 7.57 -13.43
N GLY A 158 -14.32 8.66 -12.80
CA GLY A 158 -14.18 10.02 -13.34
C GLY A 158 -12.73 10.50 -13.42
N HIS A 159 -11.86 10.14 -12.47
CA HIS A 159 -10.43 10.42 -12.55
C HIS A 159 -9.76 9.60 -13.65
N ILE A 160 -10.08 8.31 -13.77
CA ILE A 160 -9.53 7.44 -14.81
C ILE A 160 -9.88 7.98 -16.20
N GLU A 161 -11.15 8.33 -16.43
CA GLU A 161 -11.60 8.88 -17.71
C GLU A 161 -10.92 10.23 -18.01
N ARG A 162 -10.75 11.09 -17.01
CA ARG A 162 -9.98 12.33 -17.17
C ARG A 162 -8.54 12.04 -17.59
N LEU A 163 -7.83 11.14 -16.90
CA LEU A 163 -6.45 10.79 -17.23
C LEU A 163 -6.33 10.27 -18.65
N ARG A 164 -7.25 9.39 -19.07
CA ARG A 164 -7.28 8.85 -20.42
C ARG A 164 -7.42 9.95 -21.47
N GLN A 165 -8.34 10.90 -21.25
CA GLN A 165 -8.56 12.03 -22.15
C GLN A 165 -7.34 12.96 -22.25
N VAL A 166 -6.70 13.30 -21.13
CA VAL A 166 -5.60 14.29 -21.12
C VAL A 166 -4.24 13.69 -21.47
N SER A 167 -4.04 12.39 -21.29
CA SER A 167 -2.79 11.70 -21.64
C SER A 167 -2.72 11.26 -23.09
N GLY A 168 -3.88 10.99 -23.72
CA GLY A 168 -3.93 10.41 -25.07
C GLY A 168 -3.44 8.96 -25.14
N LEU A 169 -3.24 8.29 -24.00
CA LEU A 169 -2.78 6.91 -23.93
C LEU A 169 -3.92 5.92 -24.30
N PRO A 170 -3.58 4.71 -24.80
CA PRO A 170 -4.57 3.69 -25.09
C PRO A 170 -5.40 3.32 -23.85
N GLU A 171 -6.67 2.97 -24.04
CA GLU A 171 -7.56 2.52 -22.96
C GLU A 171 -6.97 1.36 -22.15
N SER A 172 -6.25 0.45 -22.81
CA SER A 172 -5.57 -0.67 -22.15
C SER A 172 -4.49 -0.25 -21.14
N THR A 173 -4.03 1.00 -21.16
CA THR A 173 -3.11 1.56 -20.14
C THR A 173 -3.78 1.73 -18.77
N PHE A 174 -5.11 1.73 -18.72
CA PHE A 174 -5.89 2.00 -17.50
C PHE A 174 -6.59 0.75 -16.97
N ARG A 175 -6.27 -0.42 -17.52
CA ARG A 175 -6.94 -1.69 -17.20
C ARG A 175 -6.76 -2.04 -15.73
N THR A 176 -5.58 -1.86 -15.13
CA THR A 176 -5.38 -2.19 -13.70
C THR A 176 -6.28 -1.36 -12.81
N TYR A 177 -6.45 -0.06 -13.07
CA TYR A 177 -7.35 0.78 -12.27
C TYR A 177 -8.81 0.35 -12.39
N GLN A 178 -9.23 -0.11 -13.57
CA GLN A 178 -10.60 -0.62 -13.79
C GLN A 178 -10.80 -1.95 -13.06
N LEU A 179 -9.89 -2.90 -13.25
CA LEU A 179 -9.99 -4.23 -12.63
C LEU A 179 -9.88 -4.16 -11.12
N HIS A 180 -8.88 -3.46 -10.58
CA HIS A 180 -8.69 -3.37 -9.14
C HIS A 180 -9.83 -2.60 -8.44
N GLY A 181 -10.45 -1.62 -9.12
CA GLY A 181 -11.64 -0.95 -8.60
C GLY A 181 -12.94 -1.78 -8.65
N GLU A 182 -13.00 -2.79 -9.51
CA GLU A 182 -14.18 -3.67 -9.67
C GLU A 182 -14.07 -4.97 -8.88
N LEU A 183 -12.85 -5.47 -8.66
CA LEU A 183 -12.62 -6.77 -8.03
C LEU A 183 -12.83 -6.76 -6.51
N ASP A 184 -12.53 -5.65 -5.82
CA ASP A 184 -12.73 -5.60 -4.37
C ASP A 184 -12.89 -4.16 -3.81
N PRO A 185 -14.13 -3.69 -3.61
CA PRO A 185 -14.38 -2.40 -2.98
C PRO A 185 -14.23 -2.40 -1.45
N ASP A 186 -14.06 -3.57 -0.82
CA ASP A 186 -14.22 -3.81 0.62
C ASP A 186 -12.90 -4.08 1.35
N HIS A 187 -11.75 -4.16 0.67
CA HIS A 187 -10.40 -4.36 1.26
C HIS A 187 -10.13 -3.54 2.54
N LEU A 188 -10.53 -2.27 2.57
CA LEU A 188 -10.36 -1.43 3.77
C LEU A 188 -11.21 -1.89 4.96
N GLN A 189 -12.42 -2.38 4.70
CA GLN A 189 -13.32 -2.89 5.72
C GLN A 189 -12.85 -4.26 6.22
N GLU A 190 -12.31 -5.11 5.33
CA GLU A 190 -11.71 -6.38 5.68
C GLU A 190 -10.45 -6.19 6.53
N PHE A 191 -9.58 -5.27 6.13
CA PHE A 191 -8.41 -4.88 6.93
C PHE A 191 -8.82 -4.35 8.31
N ASP A 192 -9.82 -3.46 8.39
CA ASP A 192 -10.27 -2.89 9.66
C ASP A 192 -10.86 -4.01 10.56
N THR A 193 -11.58 -4.97 9.98
CA THR A 193 -12.11 -6.15 10.69
C THR A 193 -10.99 -7.05 11.21
N LEU A 194 -9.97 -7.30 10.40
CA LEU A 194 -8.79 -8.05 10.81
C LEU A 194 -8.10 -7.35 11.98
N LEU A 195 -7.76 -6.07 11.83
CA LEU A 195 -6.99 -5.32 12.82
C LEU A 195 -7.71 -5.25 14.18
N ASP A 196 -9.04 -5.12 14.15
CA ASP A 196 -9.87 -5.12 15.36
C ASP A 196 -10.04 -6.52 15.99
N ALA A 197 -9.82 -7.60 15.23
CA ALA A 197 -9.85 -8.98 15.71
C ALA A 197 -8.48 -9.49 16.23
N LEU A 198 -7.40 -8.75 15.99
CA LEU A 198 -6.08 -9.07 16.53
C LEU A 198 -5.94 -8.55 17.96
N ASP A 199 -5.60 -9.44 18.89
CA ASP A 199 -5.31 -9.11 20.30
C ASP A 199 -3.91 -8.47 20.42
N LEU A 200 -3.73 -7.29 19.81
CA LEU A 200 -2.47 -6.55 19.84
C LEU A 200 -2.25 -5.92 21.22
N ASN A 201 -1.03 -6.06 21.74
CA ASN A 201 -0.59 -5.21 22.84
C ASN A 201 -0.26 -3.79 22.33
N GLN A 202 -0.06 -2.85 23.26
CA GLN A 202 0.20 -1.45 22.93
C GLN A 202 1.46 -1.26 22.06
N GLU A 203 2.51 -2.04 22.29
CA GLU A 203 3.77 -1.95 21.51
C GLU A 203 3.57 -2.44 20.07
N GLN A 204 2.83 -3.54 19.88
CA GLN A 204 2.49 -4.08 18.57
C GLN A 204 1.60 -3.11 17.78
N PHE A 205 0.57 -2.55 18.42
CA PHE A 205 -0.28 -1.56 17.77
C PHE A 205 0.50 -0.29 17.41
N GLU A 206 1.37 0.20 18.30
CA GLU A 206 2.20 1.36 18.03
C GLU A 206 3.16 1.12 16.84
N LEU A 207 3.70 -0.10 16.70
CA LEU A 207 4.53 -0.47 15.56
C LEU A 207 3.73 -0.46 14.24
N VAL A 208 2.48 -0.98 14.23
CA VAL A 208 1.57 -0.87 13.07
C VAL A 208 1.31 0.59 12.73
N ARG A 209 0.99 1.41 13.74
CA ARG A 209 0.70 2.84 13.58
C ARG A 209 1.91 3.60 13.03
N GLN A 210 3.10 3.34 13.57
CA GLN A 210 4.34 3.94 13.10
C GLN A 210 4.63 3.57 11.65
N SER A 211 4.46 2.29 11.30
CA SER A 211 4.63 1.80 9.93
C SER A 211 3.66 2.47 8.97
N ALA A 212 2.39 2.62 9.35
CA ALA A 212 1.38 3.27 8.51
C ALA A 212 1.69 4.76 8.28
N VAL A 213 2.06 5.49 9.34
CA VAL A 213 2.43 6.91 9.24
C VAL A 213 3.68 7.10 8.38
N TYR A 214 4.69 6.24 8.58
CA TYR A 214 5.90 6.28 7.76
C TYR A 214 5.60 5.98 6.30
N THR A 215 4.77 4.97 6.03
CA THR A 215 4.34 4.60 4.68
C THR A 215 3.65 5.78 4.01
N ALA A 216 2.71 6.44 4.70
CA ALA A 216 2.04 7.63 4.17
C ALA A 216 3.04 8.77 3.84
N HIS A 217 3.99 9.06 4.73
CA HIS A 217 5.02 10.07 4.48
C HIS A 217 5.92 9.70 3.29
N GLN A 218 6.35 8.45 3.17
CA GLN A 218 7.23 8.05 2.08
C GLN A 218 6.52 7.97 0.74
N LEU A 219 5.24 7.57 0.70
CA LEU A 219 4.42 7.69 -0.50
C LEU A 219 4.27 9.17 -0.91
N ALA A 220 4.09 10.08 0.04
CA ALA A 220 4.05 11.52 -0.24
C ALA A 220 5.38 12.01 -0.84
N ASN A 221 6.52 11.57 -0.30
CA ASN A 221 7.85 11.91 -0.81
C ASN A 221 8.09 11.33 -2.22
N CYS A 222 7.59 10.12 -2.50
CA CYS A 222 7.63 9.52 -3.83
C CYS A 222 6.83 10.35 -4.85
N LEU A 223 5.58 10.71 -4.52
CA LEU A 223 4.76 11.56 -5.38
C LEU A 223 5.37 12.95 -5.57
N GLY A 224 5.84 13.59 -4.50
CA GLY A 224 6.46 14.92 -4.59
C GLY A 224 7.70 14.92 -5.47
N THR A 225 8.54 13.88 -5.37
CA THR A 225 9.71 13.71 -6.24
C THR A 225 9.30 13.51 -7.70
N LEU A 226 8.26 12.71 -7.95
CA LEU A 226 7.72 12.49 -9.27
C LEU A 226 7.19 13.78 -9.90
N ILE A 227 6.34 14.52 -9.18
CA ILE A 227 5.76 15.78 -9.66
C ILE A 227 6.87 16.79 -9.97
N LYS A 228 7.82 16.97 -9.05
CA LYS A 228 8.93 17.92 -9.22
C LYS A 228 9.78 17.60 -10.45
N ARG A 229 10.19 16.34 -10.64
CA ARG A 229 11.04 15.93 -11.77
C ARG A 229 10.41 16.12 -13.14
N ASN A 230 9.08 16.12 -13.22
CA ASN A 230 8.33 16.25 -14.47
C ASN A 230 7.70 17.65 -14.62
N SER A 231 7.99 18.57 -13.70
CA SER A 231 7.59 19.98 -13.78
C SER A 231 8.67 20.89 -14.37
N GLU A 232 9.92 20.40 -14.44
CA GLU A 232 11.08 21.05 -15.09
C GLU A 232 11.14 20.70 -16.59
#